data_AF-A0A3M1K728-F1
#
_entry.id   AF-A0A3M1K728-F1
#
_cell.length_a   1.000
_cell.length_b   1.000
_cell.length_c   1.000
_cell.angle_alpha   90.00
_cell.angle_beta   90.00
_cell.angle_gamma   90.00
#
_symmetry.space_group_name_H-M   'P 1'
#
loop_
_entity.id
_entity.type
_entity.pdbx_description
1 polymer ?
#
loop_
_entity_poly.entity_id
_entity_poly.type
_entity_poly.pdbx_seq_one_letter_code
_entity_poly.pdbx_strand_id
1 'polypeptide(L)' 'QEPEPIGKIPVIMITTEGEEESVVNALRKGANAYIKKPFRQKELFELLGALEQKLKAASG' A
#
# COMPACT_ATOMS: atom_id res chain seq x y z
N GLN A 1 16.08 2.35 -16.00
CA GLN A 1 16.37 1.65 -14.72
C GLN A 1 15.07 1.05 -14.25
N GLU A 2 15.03 -0.26 -13.99
CA GLU A 2 13.87 -0.87 -13.34
C GLU A 2 13.88 -0.48 -11.86
N PRO A 3 12.73 -0.12 -11.26
CA PRO A 3 12.68 0.26 -9.86
C PRO A 3 12.95 -0.97 -8.97
N GLU A 4 13.79 -0.78 -7.96
CA GLU A 4 14.16 -1.79 -6.96
C GLU A 4 12.93 -2.35 -6.23
N PRO A 5 12.92 -3.65 -5.88
CA PRO A 5 11.83 -4.26 -5.14
C PRO A 5 11.66 -3.63 -3.76
N ILE A 6 10.40 -3.52 -3.33
CA ILE A 6 10.05 -3.00 -2.01
C ILE A 6 10.52 -4.01 -0.95
N GLY A 7 11.38 -3.56 -0.04
CA GLY A 7 11.99 -4.41 1.00
C GLY A 7 11.02 -4.92 2.06
N LYS A 8 11.54 -5.43 3.19
CA LYS A 8 10.73 -6.01 4.28
C LYS A 8 9.83 -5.01 5.03
N ILE A 9 10.01 -3.71 4.79
CA ILE A 9 9.20 -2.66 5.43
C ILE A 9 7.86 -2.58 4.69
N PRO A 10 6.71 -2.67 5.39
CA PRO A 10 5.41 -2.52 4.75
C PRO A 10 5.24 -1.14 4.10
N VAL A 11 4.79 -1.12 2.84
CA VAL A 11 4.58 0.11 2.07
C VAL A 11 3.12 0.25 1.67
N ILE A 12 2.59 1.46 1.88
CA ILE A 12 1.28 1.89 1.39
C ILE A 12 1.51 2.99 0.35
N MET A 13 0.98 2.80 -0.86
CA MET A 13 1.04 3.81 -1.92
C MET A 13 -0.06 4.86 -1.75
N ILE A 14 0.27 6.14 -1.85
CA ILE A 14 -0.69 7.24 -1.81
C ILE A 14 -0.74 7.92 -3.17
N THR A 15 -1.90 7.92 -3.83
CA THR A 15 -2.00 8.31 -5.26
C THR A 15 -3.08 9.37 -5.52
N THR A 16 -2.97 10.12 -6.63
CA THR A 16 -4.07 10.93 -7.21
C THR A 16 -4.83 10.16 -8.29
N GLU A 17 -5.90 10.74 -8.82
CA GLU A 17 -6.66 10.21 -9.97
C GLU A 17 -5.79 10.16 -11.24
N GLY A 18 -5.86 9.05 -11.99
CA GLY A 18 -5.09 8.83 -13.22
C GLY A 18 -3.93 7.82 -13.12
N GLU A 19 -3.71 7.21 -11.96
CA GLU A 19 -2.53 6.37 -11.68
C GLU A 19 -2.87 4.89 -11.39
N GLU A 20 -3.99 4.38 -11.92
CA GLU A 20 -4.42 3.00 -11.65
C GLU A 20 -3.37 1.97 -12.10
N GLU A 21 -2.73 2.18 -13.25
CA GLU A 21 -1.66 1.30 -13.73
C GLU A 21 -0.42 1.34 -12.81
N SER A 22 -0.09 2.52 -12.28
CA SER A 22 0.98 2.69 -11.29
C SER A 22 0.66 1.96 -9.98
N VAL A 23 -0.58 2.02 -9.52
CA VAL A 23 -1.06 1.27 -8.34
C VAL A 23 -0.95 -0.23 -8.58
N VAL A 24 -1.43 -0.73 -9.71
CA VAL A 24 -1.34 -2.15 -10.07
C VAL A 24 0.12 -2.61 -10.10
N ASN A 25 1.00 -1.81 -10.70
CA ASN A 25 2.43 -2.12 -10.75
C ASN A 25 3.09 -2.10 -9.37
N ALA A 26 2.73 -1.15 -8.49
CA ALA A 26 3.24 -1.09 -7.12
C ALA A 26 2.81 -2.30 -6.30
N LEU A 27 1.54 -2.70 -6.40
CA LEU A 27 1.02 -3.90 -5.73
C LEU A 27 1.73 -5.17 -6.22
N ARG A 28 1.95 -5.30 -7.54
CA ARG A 28 2.72 -6.42 -8.12
C ARG A 28 4.17 -6.46 -7.63
N LYS A 29 4.76 -5.31 -7.31
CA LYS A 29 6.13 -5.17 -6.82
C LYS A 29 6.28 -5.33 -5.31
N GLY A 30 5.19 -5.65 -4.61
CA GLY A 30 5.22 -5.94 -3.17
C GLY A 30 4.72 -4.80 -2.28
N ALA A 31 4.10 -3.76 -2.83
CA ALA A 31 3.36 -2.82 -2.00
C ALA A 31 2.21 -3.55 -1.29
N ASN A 32 1.99 -3.24 -0.02
CA ASN A 32 1.04 -3.98 0.79
C ASN A 32 -0.38 -3.44 0.64
N ALA A 33 -0.52 -2.14 0.34
CA ALA A 33 -1.80 -1.50 0.08
C ALA A 33 -1.63 -0.18 -0.69
N TYR A 34 -2.76 0.44 -1.04
CA TYR A 34 -2.80 1.78 -1.61
C TYR A 34 -4.01 2.57 -1.09
N ILE A 35 -3.96 3.90 -1.21
CA ILE A 35 -5.07 4.82 -0.90
C ILE A 35 -5.09 5.99 -1.91
N LYS A 36 -6.28 6.31 -2.43
CA LYS A 36 -6.49 7.41 -3.40
C LYS A 36 -6.76 8.73 -2.67
N LYS A 37 -6.18 9.82 -3.16
CA LYS A 37 -6.43 11.19 -2.73
C LYS A 37 -7.63 11.80 -3.47
N PRO A 38 -8.40 12.69 -2.81
CA PRO A 38 -8.35 12.97 -1.38
C PRO A 38 -8.94 11.81 -0.57
N PHE A 39 -8.37 11.54 0.61
CA PHE A 39 -8.90 10.58 1.57
C PHE A 39 -9.13 11.25 2.93
N ARG A 40 -10.02 10.68 3.73
CA ARG A 40 -10.21 11.13 5.11
C ARG A 40 -9.20 10.47 6.03
N GLN A 41 -8.84 11.16 7.12
CA GLN A 41 -7.92 10.62 8.13
C GLN A 41 -8.38 9.25 8.67
N LYS A 42 -9.70 9.08 8.85
CA LYS A 42 -10.31 7.81 9.28
C LYS A 42 -9.99 6.66 8.31
N GLU A 43 -10.07 6.90 7.00
CA GLU A 43 -9.79 5.88 5.98
C GLU A 43 -8.32 5.41 6.04
N LEU A 44 -7.39 6.34 6.29
CA LEU A 44 -5.98 6.01 6.49
C LEU A 44 -5.77 5.14 7.74
N PHE A 45 -6.40 5.47 8.87
CA PHE A 45 -6.26 4.68 10.10
C PHE A 45 -6.88 3.29 9.98
N GLU A 46 -8.04 3.17 9.31
CA GLU A 46 -8.66 1.87 9.03
C GLU A 46 -7.74 1.00 8.15
N LEU A 47 -7.11 1.60 7.13
CA LEU A 47 -6.14 0.91 6.27
C LEU A 47 -4.91 0.43 7.06
N LEU A 48 -4.35 1.29 7.92
CA LEU A 48 -3.21 0.93 8.76
C LEU A 48 -3.56 -0.23 9.71
N GLY A 49 -4.71 -0.17 10.37
CA GLY A 49 -5.17 -1.24 11.26
C GLY A 49 -5.36 -2.57 10.52
N ALA A 50 -5.97 -2.55 9.33
CA ALA A 50 -6.12 -3.76 8.52
C ALA A 50 -4.78 -4.35 8.09
N LEU A 51 -3.82 -3.48 7.70
CA LEU A 51 -2.48 -3.90 7.32
C LEU A 51 -1.71 -4.53 8.49
N GLU A 52 -1.76 -3.92 9.68
CA GLU A 52 -1.11 -4.46 10.88
C GLU A 52 -1.62 -5.87 11.22
N GLN A 53 -2.93 -6.11 11.14
CA GLN A 53 -3.51 -7.43 11.43
C GLN A 53 -3.07 -8.47 10.40
N LYS A 54 -3.02 -8.10 9.12
CA LYS A 54 -2.54 -8.98 8.05
C LYS A 54 -1.07 -9.35 8.24
N LEU A 55 -0.22 -8.40 8.66
CA LEU A 55 1.21 -8.64 8.89
C LEU A 55 1.45 -9.56 10.10
N LYS A 56 0.68 -9.39 11.18
CA LYS A 56 0.73 -10.29 12.35
C LYS A 56 0.33 -11.71 11.97
N ALA A 57 -0.74 -11.88 11.19
CA ALA A 57 -1.21 -13.19 10.74
C ALA A 57 -0.23 -13.89 9.77
N ALA A 58 0.58 -13.14 9.03
CA ALA A 58 1.59 -13.69 8.13
C ALA A 58 2.92 -14.03 8.82
N SER A 59 3.12 -13.56 10.06
CA SER A 59 4.34 -13.75 10.85
C SER A 59 4.22 -14.82 11.94
N GLY A 60 3.02 -15.38 12.13
CA GLY A 60 2.76 -16.52 13.02
C GLY A 60 2.53 -17.78 12.21
#